data_AF-A0A964MFX3-F1
#
_entry.id   AF-A0A964MFX3-F1
#
_cell.length_a   1.000
_cell.length_b   1.000
_cell.length_c   1.000
_cell.angle_alpha   90.00
_cell.angle_beta   90.00
_cell.angle_gamma   90.00
#
_symmetry.space_group_name_H-M   'P 1'
#
loop_
_entity.id
_entity.type
_entity.pdbx_description
1 polymer ?
#
loop_
_entity_poly.entity_id
_entity_poly.type
_entity_poly.pdbx_seq_one_letter_code
_entity_poly.pdbx_strand_id
1 'polypeptide(L)'
;MVFVVVLLISNLIGQKICAVGPFRISGAQLLFPITYIFGDIFTEVYGYAGSRRAIWMGFFASALMAAFGMIVVALPPAPEWKNQAAFETVFSCIPRMVAASLVAYWAGEFANSYVMAKMKVWSSGRHLWMRTIGSTAVGQLVDSIVIMTLA
;
A
#
# COMPACT_ATOMS: atom_id res chain seq x y z
N MET A 1 -13.34 1.07 6.62
CA MET A 1 -12.78 0.43 7.82
C MET A 1 -12.17 -0.93 7.52
N VAL A 2 -12.90 -1.90 6.96
CA VAL A 2 -12.34 -3.23 6.61
C VAL A 2 -11.09 -3.13 5.71
N PHE A 3 -11.12 -2.28 4.68
CA PHE A 3 -9.95 -2.03 3.84
C PHE A 3 -8.68 -1.62 4.62
N VAL A 4 -8.82 -0.72 5.59
CA VAL A 4 -7.69 -0.25 6.41
C VAL A 4 -7.13 -1.38 7.26
N VAL A 5 -8.01 -2.21 7.83
CA VAL A 5 -7.60 -3.40 8.59
C VAL A 5 -6.86 -4.39 7.70
N VAL A 6 -7.39 -4.67 6.50
CA VAL A 6 -6.73 -5.56 5.52
C VAL A 6 -5.36 -5.00 5.12
N LEU A 7 -5.24 -3.68 4.94
CA LEU A 7 -3.98 -3.02 4.60
C LEU A 7 -2.94 -3.11 5.74
N LEU A 8 -3.38 -2.94 7.00
CA LEU A 8 -2.51 -3.14 8.17
C LEU A 8 -2.02 -4.58 8.28
N ILE A 9 -2.92 -5.55 8.13
CA ILE A 9 -2.56 -6.97 8.17
C ILE A 9 -1.58 -7.27 7.02
N SER A 10 -1.84 -6.76 5.81
CA SER A 10 -0.97 -6.94 4.64
C SER A 10 0.45 -6.44 4.88
N ASN A 11 0.62 -5.25 5.49
CA ASN A 11 1.93 -4.74 5.86
C ASN A 11 2.65 -5.64 6.88
N LEU A 12 1.92 -6.20 7.84
CA LEU A 12 2.50 -7.02 8.89
C LEU A 12 2.92 -8.42 8.37
N ILE A 13 2.11 -9.03 7.51
CA ILE A 13 2.40 -10.36 6.94
C ILE A 13 3.26 -10.31 5.67
N GLY A 14 3.34 -9.14 5.02
CA GLY A 14 4.01 -8.97 3.72
C GLY A 14 5.51 -9.24 3.76
N GLN A 15 6.15 -9.00 4.91
CA GLN A 15 7.55 -9.31 5.13
C GLN A 15 7.85 -10.82 5.16
N LYS A 16 6.84 -11.66 5.42
CA LYS A 16 7.03 -13.11 5.43
C LYS A 16 6.93 -13.66 4.02
N ILE A 17 8.03 -14.22 3.52
CA ILE A 17 8.05 -14.98 2.27
C ILE A 17 7.65 -16.43 2.60
N CYS A 18 6.50 -16.83 2.09
CA CYS A 18 5.96 -18.18 2.19
C CYS A 18 6.42 -19.03 0.99
N ALA A 19 6.79 -20.28 1.25
CA ALA A 19 7.05 -21.27 0.21
C ALA A 19 5.78 -22.08 -0.07
N VAL A 20 5.29 -22.03 -1.30
CA VAL A 20 4.17 -22.86 -1.78
C VAL A 20 4.70 -23.69 -2.95
N GLY A 21 5.18 -24.90 -2.64
CA GLY A 21 5.88 -25.74 -3.61
C GLY A 21 7.16 -25.04 -4.12
N PRO A 22 7.37 -24.93 -5.45
CA PRO A 22 8.55 -24.26 -6.02
C PRO A 22 8.46 -22.73 -5.97
N PHE A 23 7.30 -22.15 -5.61
CA PHE A 23 7.08 -20.71 -5.65
C PHE A 23 7.34 -20.06 -4.29
N ARG A 24 7.97 -18.89 -4.32
CA ARG A 24 8.12 -17.99 -3.18
C ARG A 24 7.13 -16.84 -3.33
N ILE A 25 6.18 -16.77 -2.42
CA ILE A 25 5.14 -15.73 -2.42
C ILE A 25 5.20 -14.94 -1.12
N SER A 26 4.97 -13.63 -1.19
CA SER A 26 4.80 -12.83 0.02
C SER A 26 3.46 -13.19 0.68
N GLY A 27 3.41 -13.17 2.03
CA GLY A 27 2.16 -13.30 2.76
C GLY A 27 1.10 -12.29 2.33
N ALA A 28 1.51 -11.11 1.85
CA ALA A 28 0.61 -10.07 1.35
C ALA A 28 -0.21 -10.54 0.14
N GLN A 29 0.33 -11.44 -0.70
CA GLN A 29 -0.39 -11.96 -1.88
C GLN A 29 -1.67 -12.74 -1.53
N LEU A 30 -1.78 -13.26 -0.30
CA LEU A 30 -3.03 -13.88 0.17
C LEU A 30 -4.17 -12.86 0.31
N LEU A 31 -3.83 -11.62 0.64
CA LEU A 31 -4.80 -10.54 0.83
C LEU A 31 -5.05 -9.75 -0.45
N PHE A 32 -4.24 -9.96 -1.50
CA PHE A 32 -4.39 -9.26 -2.77
C PHE A 32 -5.81 -9.35 -3.37
N PRO A 33 -6.46 -10.53 -3.46
CA PRO A 33 -7.82 -10.63 -3.99
C PRO A 33 -8.82 -9.76 -3.23
N ILE A 34 -8.70 -9.72 -1.90
CA ILE A 34 -9.56 -8.91 -1.04
C ILE A 34 -9.29 -7.42 -1.27
N THR A 35 -8.02 -7.02 -1.32
CA THR A 35 -7.67 -5.61 -1.59
C THR A 35 -8.11 -5.15 -2.98
N TYR A 36 -8.07 -6.03 -3.99
CA TYR A 36 -8.56 -5.71 -5.35
C TYR A 36 -10.07 -5.48 -5.35
N ILE A 37 -10.86 -6.34 -4.71
CA ILE A 37 -12.32 -6.15 -4.58
C ILE A 37 -12.62 -4.79 -3.93
N PHE A 38 -11.91 -4.42 -2.87
CA PHE A 38 -12.08 -3.10 -2.25
C PHE A 38 -11.66 -1.95 -3.19
N GLY A 39 -10.58 -2.13 -3.96
CA GLY A 39 -10.13 -1.14 -4.95
C GLY A 39 -11.17 -0.89 -6.04
N ASP A 40 -11.80 -1.94 -6.55
CA ASP A 40 -12.86 -1.86 -7.55
C ASP A 40 -14.09 -1.14 -6.97
N ILE A 41 -14.54 -1.54 -5.78
CA ILE A 41 -15.67 -0.91 -5.08
C ILE A 41 -15.39 0.58 -4.82
N PHE A 42 -14.17 0.96 -4.40
CA PHE A 42 -13.84 2.36 -4.17
C PHE A 42 -13.90 3.19 -5.45
N THR A 43 -13.47 2.61 -6.56
CA THR A 43 -13.46 3.29 -7.85
C THR A 43 -14.88 3.44 -8.41
N GLU A 44 -15.71 2.41 -8.30
CA GLU A 44 -17.07 2.39 -8.84
C GLU A 44 -18.10 3.14 -7.98
N VAL A 45 -18.08 2.94 -6.66
CA VAL A 45 -19.13 3.44 -5.76
C VAL A 45 -18.79 4.81 -5.18
N TYR A 46 -17.54 4.98 -4.76
CA TYR A 46 -17.12 6.17 -4.01
C TYR A 46 -16.43 7.23 -4.88
N GLY A 47 -16.12 6.87 -6.12
CA GLY A 47 -15.36 7.70 -7.05
C GLY A 47 -13.97 8.07 -6.52
N TYR A 48 -13.27 8.89 -7.29
CA TYR A 48 -11.87 9.25 -7.02
C TYR A 48 -11.67 9.92 -5.64
N ALA A 49 -12.57 10.83 -5.26
CA ALA A 49 -12.46 11.56 -4.00
C ALA A 49 -12.66 10.67 -2.76
N GLY A 50 -13.56 9.69 -2.83
CA GLY A 50 -13.80 8.76 -1.73
C GLY A 50 -12.68 7.72 -1.59
N SER A 51 -12.17 7.21 -2.71
CA SER A 51 -11.00 6.32 -2.73
C SER A 51 -9.78 6.97 -2.08
N ARG A 52 -9.50 8.24 -2.40
CA ARG A 52 -8.39 9.01 -1.81
C ARG A 52 -8.45 9.08 -0.28
N ARG A 53 -9.64 9.32 0.28
CA ARG A 53 -9.81 9.35 1.76
C ARG A 53 -9.52 7.99 2.39
N ALA A 54 -9.98 6.90 1.77
CA ALA A 54 -9.72 5.55 2.28
C ALA A 54 -8.23 5.21 2.30
N ILE A 55 -7.50 5.60 1.26
CA ILE A 55 -6.05 5.43 1.17
C ILE A 55 -5.33 6.26 2.23
N TRP A 56 -5.68 7.54 2.40
CA TRP A 56 -5.07 8.38 3.44
C TRP A 56 -5.33 7.86 4.86
N MET A 57 -6.53 7.35 5.13
CA MET A 57 -6.82 6.69 6.42
C MET A 57 -5.97 5.43 6.61
N GLY A 58 -5.79 4.62 5.55
CA GLY A 58 -4.92 3.45 5.57
C GLY A 58 -3.46 3.83 5.84
N PHE A 59 -2.97 4.86 5.17
CA PHE A 59 -1.62 5.38 5.35
C PHE A 59 -1.39 5.90 6.78
N PHE A 60 -2.31 6.73 7.29
CA PHE A 60 -2.22 7.25 8.65
C PHE A 60 -2.24 6.12 9.69
N ALA A 61 -3.11 5.13 9.51
CA ALA A 61 -3.15 3.96 10.39
C ALA A 61 -1.84 3.17 10.36
N SER A 62 -1.25 2.96 9.17
CA SER A 62 0.04 2.27 9.03
C SER A 62 1.19 3.07 9.63
N ALA A 63 1.18 4.40 9.49
CA ALA A 63 2.15 5.29 10.11
C ALA A 63 2.06 5.24 11.65
N LEU A 64 0.85 5.24 12.22
CA LEU A 64 0.65 5.04 13.65
C LEU A 64 1.15 3.66 14.10
N MET A 65 0.84 2.60 13.35
CA MET A 65 1.37 1.26 13.63
C MET A 65 2.90 1.23 13.66
N ALA A 66 3.55 1.87 12.68
CA ALA A 66 5.00 1.99 12.63
C ALA A 66 5.56 2.78 13.82
N ALA A 67 4.95 3.92 14.15
CA ALA A 67 5.40 4.80 15.24
C ALA A 67 5.29 4.11 16.60
N PHE A 68 4.13 3.56 16.93
CA PHE A 68 3.94 2.83 18.20
C PHE A 68 4.78 1.55 18.23
N GLY A 69 4.93 0.85 17.11
CA GLY A 69 5.82 -0.30 16.99
C GLY A 69 7.26 0.06 17.37
N MET A 70 7.81 1.13 16.80
CA MET A 70 9.16 1.61 17.14
C MET A 70 9.29 2.05 18.59
N ILE A 71 8.28 2.76 19.13
CA ILE A 71 8.29 3.18 20.54
C ILE A 71 8.36 1.96 21.47
N VAL A 72 7.55 0.92 21.21
CA VAL A 72 7.53 -0.29 22.04
C VAL A 72 8.82 -1.10 21.89
N VAL A 73 9.40 -1.18 20.70
CA VAL A 73 10.71 -1.82 20.48
C VAL A 73 11.83 -1.10 21.24
N ALA A 74 11.79 0.23 21.31
CA ALA A 74 12.82 1.02 21.98
C ALA A 74 12.74 0.98 23.52
N LEU A 75 11.60 0.56 24.08
CA LEU A 75 11.45 0.40 25.52
C LEU A 75 12.22 -0.84 26.03
N PRO A 76 12.81 -0.77 27.23
CA PRO A 76 13.51 -1.92 27.79
C PRO A 76 12.52 -3.08 28.02
N PRO A 77 12.85 -4.31 27.59
CA PRO A 77 11.99 -5.45 27.81
C PRO A 77 11.89 -5.78 29.30
N ALA A 78 10.70 -6.19 29.75
CA ALA A 78 10.51 -6.72 31.09
C ALA A 78 11.34 -8.01 31.28
N PRO A 79 11.76 -8.35 32.52
CA PRO A 79 12.56 -9.56 32.78
C PRO A 79 11.91 -10.86 32.30
N GLU A 80 10.58 -10.93 32.25
CA GLU A 80 9.84 -12.09 31.75
C GLU A 80 9.75 -12.15 30.21
N TRP A 81 10.06 -11.06 29.51
CA TRP A 81 9.91 -10.95 28.06
C TRP A 81 11.13 -11.50 27.32
N LYS A 82 10.98 -12.71 26.75
CA LYS A 82 12.08 -13.45 26.09
C LYS A 82 12.20 -13.23 24.58
N ASN A 83 11.20 -12.60 23.95
CA ASN A 83 11.07 -12.54 22.48
C ASN A 83 11.46 -11.18 21.88
N GLN A 84 12.30 -10.39 22.56
CA GLN A 84 12.64 -9.04 22.12
C GLN A 84 13.26 -8.99 20.71
N ALA A 85 14.21 -9.87 20.42
CA ALA A 85 14.88 -9.89 19.11
C ALA A 85 13.93 -10.21 17.94
N ALA A 86 12.97 -11.13 18.16
CA ALA A 86 11.96 -11.45 17.17
C ALA A 86 11.00 -10.27 16.96
N PHE A 87 10.62 -9.59 18.05
CA PHE A 87 9.77 -8.41 18.01
C PHE A 87 10.44 -7.25 17.25
N GLU A 88 11.71 -6.98 17.54
CA GLU A 88 12.51 -5.97 16.82
C GLU A 88 12.65 -6.29 15.32
N THR A 89 12.86 -7.56 14.97
CA THR A 89 12.96 -8.00 13.56
C THR A 89 11.66 -7.71 12.79
N VAL A 90 10.50 -7.99 13.39
CA VAL A 90 9.18 -7.81 12.76
C VAL A 90 8.83 -6.33 12.60
N PHE A 91 9.13 -5.50 13.60
CA PHE A 91 8.71 -4.09 13.62
C PHE A 91 9.72 -3.13 13.00
N SER A 92 11.01 -3.48 12.89
CA SER A 92 12.03 -2.64 12.23
C SER A 92 11.82 -2.49 10.73
N CYS A 93 11.18 -3.47 10.08
CA CYS A 93 10.85 -3.41 8.65
C CYS A 93 9.63 -2.52 8.32
N ILE A 94 8.75 -2.29 9.29
CA ILE A 94 7.46 -1.61 9.08
C ILE A 94 7.64 -0.13 8.67
N PRO A 95 8.50 0.69 9.32
CA PRO A 95 8.71 2.08 8.91
C PRO A 95 9.14 2.22 7.44
N ARG A 96 10.01 1.31 6.98
CA ARG A 96 10.45 1.27 5.57
C ARG A 96 9.30 0.94 4.63
N MET A 97 8.47 -0.06 4.97
CA MET A 97 7.29 -0.41 4.16
C MET A 97 6.28 0.73 4.08
N VAL A 98 6.06 1.45 5.18
CA VAL A 98 5.18 2.63 5.19
C VAL A 98 5.78 3.75 4.33
N ALA A 99 7.07 4.04 4.47
CA ALA A 99 7.73 5.05 3.65
C ALA A 99 7.71 4.71 2.15
N ALA A 100 8.03 3.46 1.78
CA ALA A 100 7.94 2.96 0.42
C ALA A 100 6.51 3.11 -0.14
N SER A 101 5.49 2.78 0.65
CA SER A 101 4.08 2.92 0.28
C SER A 101 3.68 4.39 0.06
N LEU A 102 4.21 5.33 0.86
CA LEU A 102 3.97 6.76 0.65
C LEU A 102 4.56 7.24 -0.68
N VAL A 103 5.81 6.89 -0.94
CA VAL A 103 6.54 7.30 -2.14
C VAL A 103 5.92 6.70 -3.39
N ALA A 104 5.53 5.43 -3.33
CA ALA A 104 4.82 4.73 -4.39
C ALA A 104 3.48 5.41 -4.70
N TYR A 105 2.68 5.69 -3.66
CA TYR A 105 1.41 6.39 -3.84
C TYR A 105 1.59 7.78 -4.46
N TRP A 106 2.59 8.54 -4.00
CA TRP A 106 2.89 9.86 -4.58
C TRP A 106 3.33 9.75 -6.04
N ALA A 107 4.25 8.84 -6.35
CA ALA A 107 4.72 8.63 -7.72
C ALA A 107 3.59 8.15 -8.64
N GLY A 108 2.76 7.22 -8.16
CA GLY A 108 1.60 6.69 -8.88
C GLY A 108 0.50 7.73 -9.07
N GLU A 109 0.17 8.54 -8.06
CA GLU A 109 -0.81 9.62 -8.16
C GLU A 109 -0.32 10.75 -9.09
N PHE A 110 0.97 11.08 -9.03
CA PHE A 110 1.58 12.08 -9.91
C PHE A 110 1.60 11.60 -11.36
N ALA A 111 2.00 10.35 -11.61
CA ALA A 111 1.96 9.73 -12.93
C ALA A 111 0.53 9.65 -13.48
N ASN A 112 -0.43 9.21 -12.66
CA ASN A 112 -1.85 9.16 -13.00
C ASN A 112 -2.39 10.54 -13.39
N SER A 113 -2.16 11.55 -12.55
CA SER A 113 -2.62 12.93 -12.80
C SER A 113 -1.97 13.56 -14.03
N TYR A 114 -0.67 13.36 -14.21
CA TYR A 114 0.07 13.85 -15.38
C TYR A 114 -0.45 13.22 -16.68
N VAL A 115 -0.63 11.90 -16.71
CA VAL A 115 -1.15 11.17 -17.85
C VAL A 115 -2.60 11.58 -18.15
N MET A 116 -3.43 11.76 -17.12
CA MET A 116 -4.81 12.22 -17.27
C MET A 116 -4.89 13.64 -17.84
N ALA A 117 -3.99 14.55 -17.43
CA ALA A 117 -3.89 15.91 -17.96
C ALA A 117 -3.40 15.92 -19.42
N LYS A 118 -2.35 15.16 -19.72
CA LYS A 118 -1.79 15.06 -21.08
C LYS A 118 -2.80 14.47 -22.06
N MET A 119 -3.52 13.42 -21.68
CA MET A 119 -4.57 12.84 -22.52
C MET A 119 -5.80 13.75 -22.63
N LYS A 120 -6.05 14.67 -21.68
CA LYS A 120 -7.13 15.67 -21.80
C LYS A 120 -6.89 16.62 -22.97
N VAL A 121 -5.65 17.10 -23.06
CA VAL A 121 -5.18 18.00 -24.12
C VAL A 121 -5.18 17.25 -25.46
N TRP A 122 -4.73 15.99 -25.46
CA TRP A 122 -4.62 15.20 -26.69
C TRP A 122 -5.97 14.73 -27.25
N SER A 123 -6.94 14.43 -26.38
CA SER A 123 -8.27 13.94 -26.79
C SER A 123 -9.30 15.07 -27.00
N SER A 124 -8.90 16.35 -26.91
CA SER A 124 -9.78 17.52 -27.03
C SER A 124 -11.08 17.41 -26.21
N GLY A 125 -11.00 16.75 -25.04
CA GLY A 125 -12.14 16.50 -24.16
C GLY A 125 -13.04 15.29 -24.49
N ARG A 126 -12.83 14.56 -25.60
CA ARG A 126 -13.59 13.32 -25.92
C ARG A 126 -13.00 12.08 -25.21
N HIS A 127 -13.82 11.07 -24.95
CA HIS A 127 -13.46 9.77 -24.34
C HIS A 127 -12.82 9.84 -22.93
N LEU A 128 -13.59 10.31 -21.94
CA LEU A 128 -13.20 10.30 -20.52
C LEU A 128 -12.80 8.91 -20.00
N TRP A 129 -13.52 7.85 -20.40
CA TRP A 129 -13.31 6.48 -19.90
C TRP A 129 -11.92 5.92 -20.23
N MET A 130 -11.46 6.13 -21.46
CA MET A 130 -10.15 5.66 -21.93
C MET A 130 -9.00 6.34 -21.20
N ARG A 131 -9.21 7.60 -20.79
CA ARG A 131 -8.25 8.38 -20.01
C ARG A 131 -8.14 7.89 -18.58
N THR A 132 -9.26 7.57 -17.94
CA THR A 132 -9.30 7.07 -16.56
C THR A 132 -8.65 5.69 -16.44
N ILE A 133 -8.90 4.79 -17.39
CA ILE A 133 -8.32 3.43 -17.38
C ILE A 133 -6.82 3.50 -17.70
N GLY A 134 -6.43 4.25 -18.73
CA GLY A 134 -5.03 4.38 -19.12
C GLY A 134 -4.17 5.06 -18.05
N SER A 135 -4.70 6.09 -17.39
CA SER A 135 -3.97 6.79 -16.31
C SER A 135 -3.87 5.94 -15.04
N THR A 136 -4.88 5.12 -14.76
CA THR A 136 -4.85 4.17 -13.63
C THR A 136 -3.86 3.03 -13.88
N ALA A 137 -3.82 2.46 -15.09
CA ALA A 137 -2.86 1.41 -15.44
C ALA A 137 -1.41 1.89 -15.33
N VAL A 138 -1.12 3.11 -15.81
CA VAL A 138 0.23 3.70 -15.68
C VAL A 138 0.55 4.05 -14.22
N GLY A 139 -0.41 4.61 -13.48
CA GLY A 139 -0.24 4.89 -12.05
C GLY A 139 0.07 3.63 -11.24
N GLN A 140 -0.66 2.54 -11.48
CA GLN A 140 -0.46 1.25 -10.81
C GLN A 140 0.86 0.59 -11.19
N LEU A 141 1.30 0.69 -12.45
CA LEU A 141 2.61 0.18 -12.87
C LEU A 141 3.74 0.91 -12.15
N VAL A 142 3.67 2.24 -12.07
CA VAL A 142 4.67 3.05 -11.35
C VAL A 142 4.65 2.72 -9.86
N ASP A 143 3.47 2.66 -9.24
CA ASP A 143 3.29 2.31 -7.82
C ASP A 143 3.92 0.94 -7.49
N SER A 144 3.62 -0.08 -8.30
CA SER A 144 4.15 -1.44 -8.12
C SER A 144 5.68 -1.49 -8.24
N ILE A 145 6.25 -0.80 -9.23
CA ILE A 145 7.71 -0.74 -9.43
C ILE A 145 8.38 -0.06 -8.23
N VAL A 146 7.81 1.04 -7.74
CA VAL A 146 8.37 1.79 -6.61
C VAL A 146 8.33 0.95 -5.34
N ILE A 147 7.22 0.25 -5.06
CA ILE A 147 7.13 -0.68 -3.92
C ILE A 147 8.17 -1.79 -4.05
N MET A 148 8.27 -2.45 -5.20
CA MET A 148 9.26 -3.52 -5.41
C MET A 148 10.71 -3.06 -5.26
N THR A 149 11.00 -1.79 -5.54
CA THR A 149 12.36 -1.25 -5.49
C THR A 149 12.73 -0.73 -4.09
N LEU A 150 11.77 -0.17 -3.35
CA LEU A 150 12.02 0.50 -2.07
C LEU A 150 11.66 -0.33 -0.83
N ALA A 151 10.76 -1.32 -0.96
CA ALA A 151 10.37 -2.22 0.13
C ALA A 151 11.28 -3.45 0.23
#